data_AF-A0A2E5B613-F1
#
_entry.id   AF-A0A2E5B613-F1
#
_cell.length_a   1.000
_cell.length_b   1.000
_cell.length_c   1.000
_cell.angle_alpha   90.00
_cell.angle_beta   90.00
_cell.angle_gamma   90.00
#
_symmetry.space_group_name_H-M   'P 1'
#
loop_
_entity.id
_entity.type
_entity.pdbx_description
1 polymer ?
#
loop_
_entity_poly.entity_id
_entity_poly.type
_entity_poly.pdbx_seq_one_letter_code
_entity_poly.pdbx_strand_id
1 'polypeptide(L)'
;MQFDLFEELPTDVEDGKTCIKCNRYLPHESFEWFSGANTWRRPECKRCRGESRKVTEALKKSTPPPSKDHTCPICTKNLEEISLHRSKSMGSFVLDHDHEKNIFRGWLCHCCNTAIGMLRDDPTTVMRAYKYLKEFKDEHS
;
A
#
# COMPACT_ATOMS: atom_id res chain seq x y z
N MET A 1 -5.45 2.92 -45.68
CA MET A 1 -4.15 3.19 -45.03
C MET A 1 -4.46 3.83 -43.70
N GLN A 2 -4.49 3.00 -42.65
CA GLN A 2 -4.76 3.43 -41.29
C GLN A 2 -3.42 3.91 -40.73
N PHE A 3 -3.30 5.23 -40.57
CA PHE A 3 -2.08 5.84 -40.03
C PHE A 3 -1.99 5.50 -38.56
N ASP A 4 -0.91 4.77 -38.25
CA ASP A 4 -0.37 4.48 -36.94
C ASP A 4 -0.31 5.75 -36.08
N LEU A 5 -1.28 5.86 -35.17
CA LEU A 5 -1.25 6.83 -34.06
C LEU A 5 -0.40 6.23 -32.93
N PHE A 6 0.88 5.98 -33.21
CA PHE A 6 1.87 5.87 -32.16
C PHE A 6 2.17 7.30 -31.72
N GLU A 7 1.49 7.73 -30.66
CA GLU A 7 1.90 8.87 -29.85
C GLU A 7 3.36 8.62 -29.44
N GLU A 8 4.29 9.30 -30.09
CA GLU A 8 5.70 9.30 -29.72
C GLU A 8 5.80 9.80 -28.27
N LEU A 9 5.94 8.86 -27.33
CA LEU A 9 6.23 9.17 -25.95
C LEU A 9 7.59 9.87 -25.90
N PRO A 10 7.75 11.00 -25.19
CA PRO A 10 9.01 11.72 -25.14
C PRO A 10 10.16 10.79 -24.74
N THR A 11 11.13 10.60 -25.64
CA THR A 11 12.25 9.66 -25.49
C THR A 11 13.44 10.23 -24.71
N ASP A 12 13.41 11.49 -24.33
CA ASP A 12 14.66 12.17 -23.91
C ASP A 12 14.70 12.45 -22.41
N VAL A 13 14.62 11.39 -21.61
CA VAL A 13 14.98 11.48 -20.18
C VAL A 13 16.31 10.74 -20.00
N GLU A 14 17.43 11.48 -20.00
CA GLU A 14 18.77 10.89 -19.82
C GLU A 14 18.99 10.33 -18.40
N ASP A 15 18.38 10.96 -17.38
CA ASP A 15 18.45 10.52 -15.98
C ASP A 15 17.07 10.57 -15.32
N GLY A 16 16.52 9.39 -15.05
CA GLY A 16 15.21 9.23 -14.47
C GLY A 16 14.99 7.85 -13.85
N LYS A 17 13.74 7.57 -13.47
CA LYS A 17 13.34 6.27 -12.97
C LYS A 17 11.90 5.91 -13.32
N THR A 18 11.60 4.63 -13.28
CA THR A 18 10.25 4.09 -13.55
C THR A 18 9.36 4.20 -12.33
N CYS A 19 8.16 4.74 -12.51
CA CYS A 19 7.12 4.75 -11.47
C CYS A 19 6.50 3.36 -11.31
N ILE A 20 6.42 2.85 -10.07
CA ILE A 20 5.86 1.51 -9.78
C ILE A 20 4.34 1.38 -10.02
N LYS A 21 3.60 2.50 -10.12
CA LYS A 21 2.15 2.50 -10.33
C LYS A 21 1.76 2.62 -11.81
N CYS A 22 2.33 3.59 -12.51
CA CYS A 22 1.98 3.85 -13.92
C CYS A 22 2.97 3.26 -14.93
N ASN A 23 4.08 2.66 -14.46
CA ASN A 23 5.15 2.07 -15.27
C ASN A 23 5.78 3.01 -16.31
N ARG A 24 5.63 4.33 -16.14
CA ARG A 24 6.28 5.34 -17.00
C ARG A 24 7.67 5.68 -16.46
N TYR A 25 8.64 5.81 -17.36
CA TYR A 25 9.96 6.36 -17.05
C TYR A 25 9.85 7.89 -16.99
N LEU A 26 10.23 8.48 -15.86
CA LEU A 26 10.05 9.90 -15.58
C LEU A 26 11.32 10.48 -14.94
N PRO A 27 11.57 11.79 -15.10
CA PRO A 27 12.72 12.45 -14.48
C PRO A 27 12.58 12.47 -12.95
N HIS A 28 13.69 12.52 -12.21
CA HIS A 28 13.71 12.39 -10.73
C HIS A 28 12.88 13.46 -10.01
N GLU A 29 12.70 14.64 -10.62
CA GLU A 29 11.86 15.74 -10.14
C GLU A 29 10.39 15.35 -10.06
N SER A 30 9.96 14.37 -10.85
CA SER A 30 8.61 13.80 -10.81
C SER A 30 8.35 12.95 -9.56
N PHE A 31 9.37 12.71 -8.74
CA PHE A 31 9.28 11.90 -7.52
C PHE A 31 9.60 12.74 -6.28
N GLU A 32 8.74 12.63 -5.27
CA GLU A 32 8.96 13.30 -3.99
C GLU A 32 10.01 12.58 -3.16
N TRP A 33 10.69 13.31 -2.29
CA TRP A 33 11.55 12.71 -1.27
C TRP A 33 10.73 11.88 -0.28
N PHE A 34 11.36 10.84 0.29
CA PHE A 34 10.74 10.12 1.38
C PHE A 34 10.63 11.04 2.62
N SER A 35 9.49 10.97 3.30
CA SER A 35 9.22 11.83 4.45
C SER A 35 10.10 11.37 5.61
N GLY A 36 11.00 12.24 6.08
CA GLY A 36 11.97 11.91 7.13
C GLY A 36 13.30 11.34 6.64
N ALA A 37 13.49 11.23 5.32
CA ALA A 37 14.76 10.80 4.73
C ALA A 37 14.98 11.50 3.37
N ASN A 38 15.90 12.49 3.33
CA ASN A 38 16.33 13.15 2.08
C ASN A 38 17.36 12.30 1.31
N THR A 39 17.44 11.01 1.61
CA THR A 39 18.41 10.06 1.06
C THR A 39 17.86 9.28 -0.13
N TRP A 40 16.53 9.10 -0.24
CA TRP A 40 15.93 8.42 -1.39
C TRP A 40 14.57 9.00 -1.80
N ARG A 41 14.30 8.93 -3.11
CA ARG A 41 13.05 9.35 -3.76
C ARG A 41 11.99 8.24 -3.64
N ARG A 42 10.73 8.61 -3.41
CA ARG A 42 9.57 7.70 -3.40
C ARG A 42 9.46 6.91 -4.71
N PRO A 43 9.01 5.64 -4.70
CA PRO A 43 8.92 4.82 -5.91
C PRO A 43 7.75 5.20 -6.82
N GLU A 44 6.73 5.87 -6.28
CA GLU A 44 5.59 6.41 -7.03
C GLU A 44 5.82 7.88 -7.42
N CYS A 45 5.37 8.27 -8.61
CA CYS A 45 5.44 9.66 -9.07
C CYS A 45 4.39 10.54 -8.37
N LYS A 46 4.63 11.86 -8.37
CA LYS A 46 3.74 12.88 -7.79
C LYS A 46 2.29 12.75 -8.25
N ARG A 47 2.08 12.45 -9.54
CA ARG A 47 0.75 12.25 -10.12
C ARG A 47 0.02 11.05 -9.50
N CYS A 48 0.62 9.87 -9.54
CA CYS A 48 0.01 8.64 -8.99
C CYS A 48 -0.24 8.75 -7.48
N ARG A 49 0.66 9.44 -6.77
CA ARG A 49 0.47 9.76 -5.36
C ARG A 49 -0.71 10.71 -5.13
N GLY A 50 -0.87 11.72 -5.97
CA GLY A 50 -2.01 12.63 -5.93
C GLY A 50 -3.35 11.93 -6.18
N GLU A 51 -3.39 11.02 -7.15
CA GLU A 51 -4.56 10.17 -7.43
C GLU A 51 -4.89 9.28 -6.22
N SER A 52 -3.90 8.56 -5.70
CA SER A 52 -4.07 7.69 -4.52
C SER A 52 -4.51 8.49 -3.29
N ARG A 53 -3.97 9.70 -3.09
CA ARG A 53 -4.40 10.59 -2.00
C ARG A 53 -5.86 11.00 -2.15
N LYS A 54 -6.32 11.35 -3.36
CA LYS A 54 -7.73 11.70 -3.61
C LYS A 54 -8.66 10.55 -3.24
N VAL A 55 -8.31 9.32 -3.63
CA VAL A 55 -9.05 8.10 -3.26
C VAL A 55 -9.11 7.94 -1.74
N THR A 56 -7.96 7.94 -1.06
CA THR A 56 -7.91 7.75 0.38
C THR A 56 -8.69 8.83 1.13
N GLU A 57 -8.60 10.09 0.71
CA GLU A 57 -9.34 11.19 1.34
C GLU A 57 -10.86 11.10 1.06
N ALA A 58 -11.27 10.64 -0.13
CA ALA A 58 -12.68 10.38 -0.42
C ALA A 58 -13.22 9.26 0.48
N LEU A 59 -12.48 8.15 0.61
CA LEU A 59 -12.86 7.03 1.46
C LEU A 59 -12.91 7.40 2.94
N LYS A 60 -11.94 8.17 3.45
CA LYS A 60 -11.98 8.67 4.84
C LYS A 60 -13.20 9.55 5.13
N LYS A 61 -13.71 10.27 4.13
CA LYS A 61 -14.92 11.11 4.29
C LYS A 61 -16.19 10.27 4.30
N SER A 62 -16.26 9.21 3.50
CA SER A 62 -17.44 8.34 3.43
C SER A 62 -17.49 7.28 4.52
N THR A 63 -16.34 6.93 5.11
CA THR A 63 -16.24 5.81 6.06
C THR A 63 -16.25 6.32 7.50
N PRO A 64 -17.13 5.79 8.37
CA PRO A 64 -17.10 6.13 9.79
C PRO A 64 -15.80 5.65 10.45
N PRO A 65 -15.29 6.39 11.45
CA PRO A 65 -14.10 5.98 12.19
C PRO A 65 -14.35 4.63 12.90
N PRO A 66 -13.29 3.85 13.18
CA PRO A 66 -13.44 2.60 13.90
C PRO A 66 -13.98 2.84 15.31
N SER A 67 -14.75 1.89 15.85
CA SER A 67 -15.22 1.94 17.23
C SER A 67 -14.05 1.85 18.22
N LYS A 68 -14.28 2.26 19.48
CA LYS A 68 -13.27 2.13 20.55
C LYS A 68 -12.92 0.67 20.84
N ASP A 69 -13.92 -0.21 20.73
CA ASP A 69 -13.78 -1.65 20.94
C ASP A 69 -13.36 -2.39 19.66
N HIS A 70 -12.93 -1.66 18.62
CA HIS A 70 -12.52 -2.25 17.36
C HIS A 70 -11.27 -3.11 17.54
N THR A 71 -11.30 -4.30 16.97
CA THR A 71 -10.18 -5.23 16.93
C THR A 71 -9.76 -5.45 15.48
N CYS A 72 -8.46 -5.64 15.25
CA CYS A 72 -7.99 -5.93 13.90
C CYS A 72 -8.54 -7.29 13.45
N PRO A 73 -9.24 -7.39 12.32
CA PRO A 73 -9.83 -8.67 11.87
C PRO A 73 -8.78 -9.74 11.50
N ILE A 74 -7.50 -9.37 11.34
CA ILE A 74 -6.43 -10.30 10.95
C ILE A 74 -5.67 -10.82 12.17
N CYS A 75 -5.15 -9.93 13.01
CA CYS A 75 -4.38 -10.33 14.19
C CYS A 75 -5.19 -10.37 15.48
N THR A 76 -6.49 -10.03 15.43
CA THR A 76 -7.46 -10.00 16.53
C THR A 76 -7.08 -9.08 17.71
N LYS A 77 -6.08 -8.22 17.55
CA LYS A 77 -5.60 -7.30 18.59
C LYS A 77 -6.42 -6.01 18.66
N ASN A 78 -6.64 -5.51 19.87
CA ASN A 78 -7.25 -4.20 20.13
C ASN A 78 -6.22 -3.06 20.10
N LEU A 79 -6.69 -1.82 20.26
CA LEU A 79 -5.83 -0.62 20.18
C LEU A 79 -4.74 -0.59 21.26
N GLU A 80 -5.04 -1.05 22.48
CA GLU A 80 -4.07 -1.09 23.59
C GLU A 80 -2.94 -2.08 23.28
N GLU A 81 -3.29 -3.30 22.86
CA GLU A 81 -2.34 -4.35 22.49
C GLU A 81 -1.45 -3.96 21.30
N ILE A 82 -2.01 -3.23 20.32
CA ILE A 82 -1.25 -2.72 19.18
C ILE A 82 -0.27 -1.63 19.62
N SER A 83 -0.67 -0.79 20.58
CA SER A 83 0.12 0.34 21.08
C SER A 83 1.29 -0.10 21.97
N LEU A 84 1.19 -1.24 22.66
CA LEU A 84 2.20 -1.71 23.63
C LEU A 84 3.55 -2.10 22.99
N HIS A 85 3.55 -2.59 21.76
CA HIS A 85 4.75 -3.17 21.12
C HIS A 85 5.35 -2.32 20.00
N ARG A 86 4.88 -1.07 19.84
CA ARG A 86 5.16 -0.26 18.66
C ARG A 86 5.23 1.24 18.98
N SER A 87 5.86 2.01 18.09
CA SER A 87 5.89 3.47 18.22
C SER A 87 4.48 4.06 18.18
N LYS A 88 4.32 5.27 18.72
CA LYS A 88 3.05 6.01 18.77
C LYS A 88 2.38 6.18 17.40
N SER A 89 3.16 6.20 16.31
CA SER A 89 2.67 6.29 14.92
C SER A 89 2.14 4.95 14.35
N MET A 90 2.47 3.84 14.99
CA MET A 90 2.09 2.47 14.63
C MET A 90 0.94 1.93 15.51
N GLY A 91 0.61 2.64 16.59
CA GLY A 91 -0.43 2.31 17.57
C GLY A 91 -1.85 2.69 17.14
N SER A 92 -2.17 2.66 15.84
CA SER A 92 -3.49 3.07 15.33
C SER A 92 -4.01 2.15 14.23
N PHE A 93 -5.32 2.22 14.01
CA PHE A 93 -5.97 1.61 12.86
C PHE A 93 -5.82 2.50 11.63
N VAL A 94 -5.54 1.87 10.50
CA VAL A 94 -5.41 2.48 9.18
C VAL A 94 -6.55 2.01 8.27
N LEU A 95 -6.95 2.90 7.36
CA LEU A 95 -7.99 2.61 6.37
C LEU A 95 -7.41 1.70 5.31
N ASP A 96 -7.91 0.47 5.26
CA ASP A 96 -7.57 -0.49 4.22
C ASP A 96 -8.60 -0.43 3.08
N HIS A 97 -8.11 -0.43 1.84
CA HIS A 97 -8.94 -0.33 0.65
C HIS A 97 -8.37 -1.14 -0.51
N ASP A 98 -9.27 -1.58 -1.39
CA ASP A 98 -8.91 -2.26 -2.61
C ASP A 98 -8.29 -1.28 -3.62
N HIS A 99 -7.09 -1.58 -4.09
CA HIS A 99 -6.32 -0.69 -4.97
C HIS A 99 -6.81 -0.69 -6.44
N GLU A 100 -7.70 -1.60 -6.84
CA GLU A 100 -8.27 -1.67 -8.19
C GLU A 100 -9.62 -0.95 -8.26
N LYS A 101 -10.51 -1.28 -7.33
CA LYS A 101 -11.89 -0.78 -7.29
C LYS A 101 -12.03 0.48 -6.44
N ASN A 102 -11.01 0.83 -5.66
CA ASN A 102 -11.04 1.95 -4.72
C ASN A 102 -12.18 1.83 -3.69
N ILE A 103 -12.42 0.60 -3.21
CA ILE A 103 -13.48 0.30 -2.25
C ILE A 103 -12.88 0.06 -0.87
N PHE A 104 -13.50 0.62 0.17
CA PHE A 104 -13.12 0.36 1.56
C PHE A 104 -13.29 -1.12 1.91
N ARG A 105 -12.24 -1.74 2.46
CA ARG A 105 -12.26 -3.13 2.95
C ARG A 105 -12.49 -3.20 4.45
N GLY A 106 -11.81 -2.36 5.22
CA GLY A 106 -11.89 -2.40 6.68
C GLY A 106 -10.86 -1.52 7.38
N TRP A 107 -10.95 -1.49 8.71
CA TRP A 107 -9.95 -0.88 9.57
C TRP A 107 -8.95 -1.94 10.04
N LEU A 108 -7.70 -1.83 9.62
CA LEU A 108 -6.63 -2.78 9.97
C LEU A 108 -5.60 -2.08 10.85
N CYS A 109 -4.88 -2.83 11.69
CA CYS A 109 -3.69 -2.25 12.32
C CYS A 109 -2.61 -2.03 11.25
N HIS A 110 -1.73 -1.05 11.44
CA HIS A 110 -0.69 -0.75 10.47
C HIS A 110 0.18 -1.97 10.14
N CYS A 111 0.47 -2.84 11.12
CA CYS A 111 1.27 -4.06 10.88
C CYS A 111 0.60 -5.02 9.90
N CYS A 112 -0.70 -5.31 10.08
CA CYS A 112 -1.43 -6.21 9.19
C CYS A 112 -1.64 -5.58 7.81
N ASN A 113 -1.94 -4.28 7.76
CA ASN A 113 -2.07 -3.56 6.50
C ASN A 113 -0.76 -3.61 5.69
N THR A 114 0.38 -3.36 6.33
CA THR A 114 1.70 -3.49 5.68
C THR A 114 1.97 -4.92 5.24
N ALA A 115 1.67 -5.92 6.08
CA ALA A 115 1.89 -7.32 5.74
C ALA A 115 1.12 -7.74 4.47
N ILE A 116 -0.16 -7.36 4.34
CA ILE A 116 -0.94 -7.62 3.12
C ILE A 116 -0.32 -6.92 1.90
N GLY A 117 0.07 -5.65 2.05
CA GLY A 117 0.72 -4.91 0.96
C GLY A 117 2.04 -5.56 0.52
N MET A 118 2.82 -6.13 1.45
CA MET A 118 4.04 -6.89 1.12
C MET A 118 3.75 -8.19 0.35
N LEU A 119 2.60 -8.80 0.61
CA LEU A 119 2.06 -9.94 -0.14
C LEU A 119 1.29 -9.49 -1.40
N ARG A 120 1.41 -8.21 -1.79
CA ARG A 120 0.84 -7.58 -2.98
C ARG A 120 -0.69 -7.67 -3.09
N ASP A 121 -1.38 -7.73 -1.95
CA ASP A 121 -2.84 -7.87 -1.91
C ASP A 121 -3.37 -9.11 -2.66
N ASP A 122 -2.54 -10.12 -2.93
CA ASP A 122 -2.91 -11.31 -3.70
C ASP A 122 -3.31 -12.49 -2.80
N PRO A 123 -4.58 -12.94 -2.82
CA PRO A 123 -5.03 -14.08 -2.02
C PRO A 123 -4.25 -15.36 -2.28
N THR A 124 -3.75 -15.55 -3.51
CA THR A 124 -2.96 -16.75 -3.88
C THR A 124 -1.64 -16.78 -3.12
N THR A 125 -0.94 -15.64 -3.08
CA THR A 125 0.31 -15.46 -2.33
C THR A 125 0.08 -15.61 -0.82
N VAL A 126 -1.02 -15.07 -0.29
CA VAL A 126 -1.40 -15.24 1.13
C VAL A 126 -1.62 -16.72 1.47
N MET A 127 -2.32 -17.47 0.61
CA MET A 127 -2.55 -18.90 0.82
C MET A 127 -1.25 -19.71 0.80
N ARG A 128 -0.30 -19.36 -0.08
CA ARG A 128 1.03 -19.99 -0.09
C ARG A 128 1.80 -19.72 1.20
N ALA A 129 1.76 -18.49 1.71
CA ALA A 129 2.39 -18.13 2.99
C ALA A 129 1.76 -18.91 4.17
N TYR A 130 0.43 -19.07 4.18
CA TYR A 130 -0.25 -19.90 5.17
C TYR A 130 0.21 -21.36 5.12
N LYS A 131 0.23 -21.97 3.93
CA LYS A 131 0.67 -23.36 3.74
C LYS A 131 2.09 -23.57 4.22
N TYR A 132 3.01 -22.69 3.81
CA TYR A 132 4.42 -22.75 4.23
C TYR A 132 4.58 -22.75 5.76
N LEU A 133 3.84 -21.88 6.46
CA LEU A 133 3.88 -21.82 7.94
C LEU A 133 3.22 -23.05 8.59
N LYS A 134 2.14 -23.56 7.99
CA LYS A 134 1.40 -24.70 8.51
C LYS A 134 2.20 -25.98 8.37
N GLU A 135 2.74 -26.27 7.19
CA GLU A 135 3.55 -27.46 6.91
C GLU A 135 4.73 -27.55 7.90
N PHE A 136 5.43 -26.44 8.14
CA PHE A 136 6.51 -26.41 9.12
C PHE A 136 6.03 -26.74 10.55
N LYS A 137 4.87 -26.22 10.97
CA LYS A 137 4.31 -26.51 12.30
C LYS A 137 3.85 -27.95 12.43
N ASP A 138 3.20 -28.49 11.41
CA ASP A 138 2.69 -29.85 11.40
C ASP A 138 3.85 -30.88 11.44
N GLU A 139 5.00 -30.58 10.82
CA GLU A 139 6.21 -31.41 10.88
C GLU A 139 6.93 -31.38 12.24
N HIS A 140 6.69 -30.35 13.05
CA HIS A 140 7.38 -30.11 14.32
C HIS A 140 6.41 -30.06 15.52
N SER A 141 5.21 -30.61 15.36
CA SER A 141 4.21 -30.82 16.43
C SER A 141 4.12 -32.30 16.79
#